data_AF-A0A3D2CAD5-F1
#
_entry.id   AF-A0A3D2CAD5-F1
#
_cell.length_a   1.000
_cell.length_b   1.000
_cell.length_c   1.000
_cell.angle_alpha   90.00
_cell.angle_beta   90.00
_cell.angle_gamma   90.00
#
_symmetry.space_group_name_H-M   'P 1'
#
loop_
_entity.id
_entity.type
_entity.pdbx_description
1 polymer ?
#
loop_
_entity_poly.entity_id
_entity_poly.type
_entity_poly.pdbx_seq_one_letter_code
_entity_poly.pdbx_strand_id
1 'polypeptide(L)'
;MFVVWLSLLSWSTPASAMPDGLYARLDAKDPPPVIEVAPGDRKSVPPVPADKQGAIRYAITRDVQVDLAATAQWQVLPDGRELGFVRILAPTATNLSLSFSRASLTDGSRMWLEAANGTHALPRPITGDQASGGELYTPLVSTDEVVVAIERAAGASLPILELTGIHVGVRKFGHL
;
A
#
# COMPACT_ATOMS: atom_id res chain seq x y z
N MET A 1 -9.74 -42.35 13.22
CA MET A 1 -8.55 -41.52 13.50
C MET A 1 -8.79 -40.17 12.82
N PHE A 2 -9.21 -39.15 13.56
CA PHE A 2 -9.53 -37.83 13.01
C PHE A 2 -8.28 -36.94 13.06
N VAL A 3 -7.83 -36.46 11.91
CA VAL A 3 -6.73 -35.49 11.80
C VAL A 3 -7.35 -34.10 11.92
N VAL A 4 -7.07 -33.42 13.04
CA VAL A 4 -7.42 -32.02 13.24
C VAL A 4 -6.33 -31.19 12.55
N TRP A 5 -6.72 -30.40 11.55
CA TRP A 5 -5.84 -29.38 10.98
C TRP A 5 -5.78 -28.20 11.94
N LEU A 6 -4.61 -28.01 12.56
CA LEU A 6 -4.32 -26.81 13.35
C LEU A 6 -4.00 -25.68 12.36
N SER A 7 -4.96 -24.79 12.12
CA SER A 7 -4.66 -23.50 11.50
C SER A 7 -3.82 -22.70 12.50
N LEU A 8 -2.52 -22.57 12.22
CA LEU A 8 -1.67 -21.63 12.92
C LEU A 8 -2.19 -20.23 12.60
N LEU A 9 -2.94 -19.62 13.53
CA LEU A 9 -3.11 -18.18 13.55
C LEU A 9 -1.72 -17.59 13.75
N SER A 10 -1.13 -17.10 12.67
CA SER A 10 0.03 -16.23 12.74
C SER A 10 -0.41 -14.96 13.45
N TRP A 11 -0.02 -14.79 14.71
CA TRP A 11 -0.03 -13.48 15.34
C TRP A 11 1.07 -12.65 14.66
N SER A 12 0.68 -11.92 13.63
CA SER A 12 1.48 -10.81 13.10
C SER A 12 1.64 -9.79 14.22
N THR A 13 2.84 -9.66 14.77
CA THR A 13 3.21 -8.54 15.63
C THR A 13 2.97 -7.26 14.81
N PRO A 14 2.02 -6.39 15.17
CA PRO A 14 1.83 -5.18 14.40
C PRO A 14 3.06 -4.31 14.64
N ALA A 15 3.70 -3.87 13.57
CA ALA A 15 4.67 -2.81 13.73
C ALA A 15 3.98 -1.47 13.92
N SER A 16 4.78 -0.54 14.41
CA SER A 16 4.36 0.55 15.27
C SER A 16 4.82 1.89 14.68
N ALA A 17 4.44 2.17 13.43
CA ALA A 17 4.79 3.44 12.78
C ALA A 17 3.57 4.25 12.31
N MET A 18 2.41 3.64 12.06
CA MET A 18 1.17 4.43 12.02
C MET A 18 0.78 4.88 13.44
N PRO A 19 0.27 6.12 13.64
CA PRO A 19 -0.23 6.58 14.92
C PRO A 19 -1.24 5.59 15.48
N ASP A 20 -1.23 5.38 16.79
CA ASP A 20 -2.23 4.59 17.51
C ASP A 20 -2.48 3.16 17.00
N GLY A 21 -1.50 2.53 16.34
CA GLY A 21 -1.65 1.16 15.83
C GLY A 21 -2.83 1.04 14.86
N LEU A 22 -2.94 1.94 13.90
CA LEU A 22 -4.00 1.92 12.87
C LEU A 22 -4.26 0.52 12.30
N TYR A 23 -3.21 -0.29 12.10
CA TYR A 23 -3.36 -1.69 11.70
C TYR A 23 -4.14 -2.54 12.71
N ALA A 24 -3.85 -2.37 14.01
CA ALA A 24 -4.59 -3.02 15.10
C ALA A 24 -6.03 -2.52 15.24
N ARG A 25 -6.39 -1.41 14.56
CA ARG A 25 -7.77 -0.93 14.48
C ARG A 25 -8.55 -1.55 13.33
N LEU A 26 -7.94 -2.36 12.46
CA LEU A 26 -8.68 -3.14 11.47
C LEU A 26 -9.61 -4.11 12.19
N ASP A 27 -10.93 -3.96 11.98
CA ASP A 27 -11.88 -4.96 12.45
C ASP A 27 -11.70 -6.26 11.65
N ALA A 28 -11.32 -7.35 12.32
CA ALA A 28 -11.13 -8.65 11.70
C ALA A 28 -12.41 -9.21 11.04
N LYS A 29 -13.58 -8.70 11.43
CA LYS A 29 -14.87 -9.09 10.85
C LYS A 29 -15.05 -8.56 9.43
N ASP A 30 -14.47 -7.39 9.14
CA ASP A 30 -14.64 -6.68 7.89
C ASP A 30 -13.27 -6.43 7.25
N PRO A 31 -12.66 -7.46 6.64
CA PRO A 31 -11.32 -7.35 6.08
C PRO A 31 -11.29 -6.31 4.95
N PRO A 32 -10.22 -5.52 4.86
CA PRO A 32 -10.09 -4.53 3.80
C PRO A 32 -9.96 -5.23 2.43
N PRO A 33 -10.49 -4.61 1.36
CA PRO A 33 -10.36 -5.13 0.01
C PRO A 33 -8.89 -5.23 -0.39
N VAL A 34 -8.58 -6.26 -1.18
CA VAL A 34 -7.23 -6.52 -1.69
C VAL A 34 -7.20 -6.26 -3.19
N ILE A 35 -6.32 -5.36 -3.62
CA ILE A 35 -5.96 -5.15 -5.01
C ILE A 35 -4.72 -5.99 -5.28
N GLU A 36 -4.91 -7.14 -5.93
CA GLU A 36 -3.81 -8.03 -6.32
C GLU A 36 -3.31 -7.70 -7.73
N VAL A 37 -1.99 -7.62 -7.89
CA VAL A 37 -1.34 -7.46 -9.20
C VAL A 37 -0.28 -8.52 -9.43
N ALA A 38 0.10 -8.67 -10.70
CA ALA A 38 1.09 -9.66 -11.11
C ALA A 38 2.45 -9.47 -10.39
N PRO A 39 3.15 -10.59 -10.09
CA PRO A 39 4.28 -10.63 -9.17
C PRO A 39 5.52 -9.85 -9.65
N GLY A 40 6.44 -9.66 -8.70
CA GLY A 40 7.75 -9.03 -8.89
C GLY A 40 8.88 -10.01 -9.19
N ASP A 41 8.72 -10.97 -10.11
CA ASP A 41 9.82 -11.88 -10.48
C ASP A 41 10.58 -11.38 -11.72
N ARG A 42 11.90 -11.31 -11.62
CA ARG A 42 12.83 -11.09 -12.74
C ARG A 42 12.58 -12.06 -13.91
N LYS A 43 12.21 -13.31 -13.65
CA LYS A 43 11.96 -14.31 -14.71
C LYS A 43 10.68 -14.04 -15.52
N SER A 44 9.71 -13.35 -14.91
CA SER A 44 8.47 -12.95 -15.59
C SER A 44 8.66 -11.75 -16.52
N VAL A 45 9.82 -11.09 -16.44
CA VAL A 45 10.16 -9.92 -17.25
C VAL A 45 11.06 -10.35 -18.40
N PRO A 46 10.70 -10.03 -19.66
CA PRO A 46 11.62 -10.19 -20.77
C PRO A 46 12.92 -9.45 -20.46
N PRO A 47 14.10 -10.06 -20.72
CA PRO A 47 15.37 -9.37 -20.52
C PRO A 47 15.36 -8.07 -21.33
N VAL A 48 15.46 -6.94 -20.63
CA VAL A 48 15.79 -5.67 -21.29
C VAL A 48 17.25 -5.79 -21.70
N PRO A 49 17.60 -5.54 -22.99
CA PRO A 49 18.99 -5.44 -23.37
C PRO A 49 19.64 -4.41 -22.46
N ALA A 50 20.70 -4.79 -21.75
CA ALA A 50 21.56 -3.82 -21.12
C ALA A 50 21.92 -2.78 -22.19
N ASP A 51 21.64 -1.51 -21.93
CA ASP A 51 22.27 -0.46 -22.71
C ASP A 51 23.80 -0.60 -22.58
N LYS A 52 24.57 0.16 -23.36
CA LYS A 52 26.05 0.11 -23.30
C LYS A 52 26.61 0.46 -21.91
N GLN A 53 25.76 0.80 -20.93
CA GLN A 53 26.05 1.16 -19.56
C GLN A 53 25.56 0.13 -18.51
N GLY A 54 24.89 -0.96 -18.91
CA GLY A 54 24.49 -2.01 -17.98
C GLY A 54 23.25 -1.70 -17.11
N ALA A 55 22.31 -0.89 -17.60
CA ALA A 55 21.11 -0.51 -16.82
C ALA A 55 20.32 -1.73 -16.30
N ILE A 56 20.24 -1.83 -14.97
CA ILE A 56 19.51 -2.90 -14.28
C ILE A 56 18.08 -2.42 -13.99
N ARG A 57 17.07 -3.17 -14.47
CA ARG A 57 15.67 -2.90 -14.11
C ARG A 57 15.43 -3.19 -12.63
N TYR A 58 14.89 -2.19 -11.92
CA TYR A 58 14.64 -2.23 -10.48
C TYR A 58 13.17 -2.53 -10.13
N ALA A 59 12.23 -2.06 -10.95
CA ALA A 59 10.79 -2.31 -10.77
C ALA A 59 10.07 -2.49 -12.12
N ILE A 60 8.86 -3.05 -12.05
CA ILE A 60 7.90 -3.16 -13.15
C ILE A 60 6.66 -2.39 -12.72
N THR A 61 6.16 -1.49 -13.56
CA THR A 61 4.85 -0.88 -13.31
C THR A 61 3.75 -1.85 -13.73
N ARG A 62 2.81 -2.10 -12.82
CA ARG A 62 1.54 -2.76 -13.10
C ARG A 62 0.48 -1.68 -13.17
N ASP A 63 -0.10 -1.51 -14.35
CA ASP A 63 -1.14 -0.51 -14.58
C ASP A 63 -2.44 -1.00 -13.92
N VAL A 64 -3.11 -0.07 -13.24
CA VAL A 64 -4.41 -0.29 -12.60
C VAL A 64 -5.27 0.96 -12.84
N GLN A 65 -6.56 0.87 -12.58
CA GLN A 65 -7.45 2.04 -12.65
C GLN A 65 -8.48 1.91 -11.54
N VAL A 66 -8.14 2.44 -10.37
CA VAL A 66 -8.95 2.30 -9.15
C VAL A 66 -8.88 3.61 -8.35
N ASP A 67 -10.01 4.11 -7.87
CA ASP A 67 -10.01 5.12 -6.80
C ASP A 67 -9.90 4.42 -5.45
N LEU A 68 -8.75 4.56 -4.78
CA LEU A 68 -8.51 3.88 -3.51
C LEU A 68 -9.45 4.35 -2.40
N ALA A 69 -9.81 5.64 -2.37
CA ALA A 69 -10.69 6.15 -1.32
C ALA A 69 -12.13 5.62 -1.49
N ALA A 70 -12.59 5.49 -2.74
CA ALA A 70 -13.88 4.88 -3.06
C ALA A 70 -13.89 3.36 -2.84
N THR A 71 -12.73 2.71 -2.95
CA THR A 71 -12.58 1.27 -2.75
C THR A 71 -12.41 0.91 -1.27
N ALA A 72 -11.90 1.83 -0.45
CA ALA A 72 -11.55 1.56 0.93
C ALA A 72 -12.72 1.04 1.77
N GLN A 73 -12.41 0.09 2.66
CA GLN A 73 -13.32 -0.28 3.73
C GLN A 73 -13.21 0.75 4.84
N TRP A 74 -14.29 1.49 5.08
CA TRP A 74 -14.33 2.59 6.03
C TRP A 74 -14.87 2.16 7.39
N GLN A 75 -14.23 2.64 8.45
CA GLN A 75 -14.70 2.51 9.83
C GLN A 75 -14.73 3.87 10.52
N VAL A 76 -15.69 4.05 11.42
CA VAL A 76 -15.78 5.23 12.28
C VAL A 76 -15.02 4.95 13.58
N LEU A 77 -14.12 5.84 13.94
CA LEU A 77 -13.35 5.78 15.17
C LEU A 77 -14.14 6.36 16.36
N PRO A 78 -13.78 6.04 17.62
CA PRO A 78 -14.48 6.56 18.80
C PRO A 78 -14.51 8.09 18.92
N ASP A 79 -13.54 8.77 18.32
CA ASP A 79 -13.47 10.23 18.27
C ASP A 79 -14.22 10.85 17.07
N GLY A 80 -14.94 10.03 16.30
CA GLY A 80 -15.73 10.41 15.14
C GLY A 80 -14.95 10.51 13.83
N ARG A 81 -13.61 10.45 13.85
CA ARG A 81 -12.82 10.35 12.61
C ARG A 81 -13.18 9.09 11.85
N GLU A 82 -12.94 9.10 10.55
CA GLU A 82 -13.16 7.93 9.70
C GLU A 82 -11.83 7.44 9.14
N LEU A 83 -11.71 6.12 9.07
CA LEU A 83 -10.51 5.46 8.61
C LEU A 83 -10.84 4.42 7.55
N GLY A 84 -10.32 4.63 6.34
CA GLY A 84 -10.47 3.74 5.20
C GLY A 84 -9.24 2.86 5.02
N PHE A 85 -9.42 1.58 4.71
CA PHE A 85 -8.31 0.67 4.44
C PHE A 85 -8.44 -0.04 3.10
N VAL A 86 -7.31 -0.17 2.40
CA VAL A 86 -7.13 -1.02 1.21
C VAL A 86 -5.80 -1.74 1.33
N ARG A 87 -5.75 -3.00 0.91
CA ARG A 87 -4.51 -3.78 0.78
C ARG A 87 -4.10 -3.84 -0.69
N ILE A 88 -2.82 -3.70 -0.95
CA ILE A 88 -2.24 -3.89 -2.29
C ILE A 88 -1.21 -5.00 -2.19
N LEU A 89 -1.46 -6.09 -2.91
CA LEU A 89 -0.65 -7.29 -2.92
C LEU A 89 0.00 -7.46 -4.30
N ALA A 90 1.32 -7.58 -4.32
CA ALA A 90 2.05 -8.03 -5.49
C ALA A 90 2.98 -9.16 -5.04
N PRO A 91 2.61 -10.43 -5.26
CA PRO A 91 3.38 -11.55 -4.73
C PRO A 91 4.85 -11.47 -5.15
N THR A 92 5.73 -11.87 -4.25
CA THR A 92 7.19 -11.89 -4.45
C THR A 92 7.84 -10.53 -4.72
N ALA A 93 7.11 -9.41 -4.61
CA ALA A 93 7.73 -8.10 -4.74
C ALA A 93 8.71 -7.85 -3.60
N THR A 94 9.86 -7.26 -3.92
CA THR A 94 10.81 -6.85 -2.88
C THR A 94 10.42 -5.52 -2.23
N ASN A 95 9.60 -4.75 -2.92
CA ASN A 95 9.12 -3.45 -2.51
C ASN A 95 7.96 -2.99 -3.41
N LEU A 96 7.20 -2.04 -2.90
CA LEU A 96 6.08 -1.39 -3.58
C LEU A 96 6.16 0.12 -3.44
N SER A 97 5.84 0.82 -4.53
CA SER A 97 5.40 2.22 -4.48
C SER A 97 4.21 2.41 -5.43
N LEU A 98 3.45 3.47 -5.20
CA LEU A 98 2.18 3.72 -5.87
C LEU A 98 2.27 5.03 -6.67
N SER A 99 1.63 5.07 -7.82
CA SER A 99 1.44 6.30 -8.61
C SER A 99 -0.03 6.58 -8.83
N PHE A 100 -0.40 7.83 -8.57
CA PHE A 100 -1.75 8.34 -8.71
C PHE A 100 -1.75 9.42 -9.79
N SER A 101 -2.61 9.28 -10.79
CA SER A 101 -2.86 10.35 -11.79
C SER A 101 -3.63 11.51 -11.17
N ARG A 102 -4.40 11.24 -10.12
CA ARG A 102 -5.10 12.25 -9.35
C ARG A 102 -5.13 11.89 -7.87
N ALA A 103 -4.56 12.76 -7.06
CA ALA A 103 -4.54 12.70 -5.62
C ALA A 103 -5.04 14.04 -5.05
N SER A 104 -6.17 13.99 -4.36
CA SER A 104 -6.73 15.10 -3.61
C SER A 104 -7.13 14.60 -2.23
N LEU A 105 -6.22 14.79 -1.27
CA LEU A 105 -6.50 14.60 0.15
C LEU A 105 -7.15 15.89 0.64
N THR A 106 -8.44 15.81 1.01
CA THR A 106 -9.22 16.95 1.55
C THR A 106 -8.61 17.48 2.84
N ASP A 107 -8.90 18.74 3.22
CA ASP A 107 -8.25 19.39 4.37
C ASP A 107 -8.31 18.55 5.66
N GLY A 108 -7.14 18.16 6.15
CA GLY A 108 -6.96 17.30 7.33
C GLY A 108 -6.89 15.80 7.05
N SER A 109 -7.19 15.36 5.83
CA SER A 109 -7.04 13.97 5.42
C SER A 109 -5.58 13.56 5.30
N ARG A 110 -5.28 12.31 5.66
CA ARG A 110 -3.93 11.75 5.67
C ARG A 110 -3.94 10.35 5.08
N MET A 111 -2.89 10.01 4.33
CA MET A 111 -2.67 8.67 3.83
C MET A 111 -1.43 8.08 4.48
N TRP A 112 -1.55 6.87 5.02
CA TRP A 112 -0.46 6.10 5.60
C TRP A 112 -0.18 4.86 4.76
N LEU A 113 1.08 4.46 4.72
CA LEU A 113 1.53 3.25 4.03
C LEU A 113 2.40 2.41 4.98
N GLU A 114 2.00 1.17 5.18
CA GLU A 114 2.68 0.20 6.03
C GLU A 114 2.68 -1.19 5.39
N ALA A 115 3.75 -1.94 5.56
CA ALA A 115 3.81 -3.34 5.17
C ALA A 115 2.78 -4.15 5.99
N ALA A 116 2.02 -5.04 5.35
CA ALA A 116 1.01 -5.85 6.06
C ALA A 116 1.59 -6.73 7.19
N ASN A 117 2.89 -7.05 7.11
CA ASN A 117 3.64 -7.78 8.12
C ASN A 117 4.32 -6.87 9.18
N GLY A 118 4.11 -5.56 9.11
CA GLY A 118 4.72 -4.54 9.97
C GLY A 118 6.20 -4.24 9.69
N THR A 119 6.89 -4.98 8.83
CA THR A 119 8.36 -4.84 8.75
C THR A 119 8.87 -3.48 8.27
N HIS A 120 8.02 -2.66 7.64
CA HIS A 120 8.34 -1.30 7.21
C HIS A 120 7.07 -0.44 7.16
N ALA A 121 7.10 0.78 7.68
CA ALA A 121 6.11 1.81 7.39
C ALA A 121 6.77 3.16 7.12
N LEU A 122 6.02 4.07 6.49
CA LEU A 122 6.48 5.44 6.32
C LEU A 122 6.49 6.18 7.68
N PRO A 123 7.52 7.00 7.94
CA PRO A 123 7.66 7.69 9.23
C PRO A 123 6.68 8.86 9.41
N ARG A 124 6.00 9.28 8.34
CA ARG A 124 5.05 10.40 8.32
C ARG A 124 3.91 10.07 7.36
N PRO A 125 2.71 10.63 7.59
CA PRO A 125 1.64 10.50 6.63
C PRO A 125 1.96 11.28 5.36
N ILE A 126 1.37 10.82 4.27
CA ILE A 126 1.22 11.60 3.05
C ILE A 126 0.03 12.55 3.23
N THR A 127 0.27 13.81 2.95
CA THR A 127 -0.69 14.92 3.07
C THR A 127 -0.89 15.59 1.71
N GLY A 128 -1.97 16.37 1.56
CA GLY A 128 -2.37 16.93 0.26
C GLY A 128 -1.32 17.84 -0.41
N ASP A 129 -0.41 18.43 0.36
CA ASP A 129 0.71 19.26 -0.12
C ASP A 129 1.80 18.46 -0.85
N GLN A 130 1.80 17.14 -0.74
CA GLN A 130 2.76 16.27 -1.42
C GLN A 130 2.33 15.91 -2.85
N ALA A 131 1.07 16.19 -3.22
CA ALA A 131 0.62 16.04 -4.60
C ALA A 131 1.14 17.21 -5.44
N SER A 132 1.80 16.91 -6.57
CA SER A 132 2.34 17.89 -7.50
C SER A 132 1.52 17.91 -8.78
N GLY A 133 0.87 19.04 -9.08
CA GLY A 133 -0.02 19.13 -10.24
C GLY A 133 -1.23 18.20 -10.18
N GLY A 134 -1.57 17.68 -8.99
CA GLY A 134 -2.60 16.67 -8.79
C GLY A 134 -2.09 15.23 -8.86
N GLU A 135 -0.86 14.98 -9.31
CA GLU A 135 -0.27 13.64 -9.28
C GLU A 135 0.42 13.37 -7.93
N LEU A 136 0.47 12.10 -7.54
CA LEU A 136 1.20 11.67 -6.35
C LEU A 136 2.00 10.40 -6.64
N TYR A 137 3.26 10.39 -6.23
CA TYR A 137 4.12 9.21 -6.25
C TYR A 137 4.57 8.93 -4.82
N THR A 138 4.27 7.73 -4.33
CA THR A 138 4.56 7.41 -2.94
C THR A 138 6.03 7.01 -2.77
N PRO A 139 6.61 7.24 -1.58
CA PRO A 139 7.83 6.56 -1.19
C PRO A 139 7.65 5.04 -1.24
N LEU A 140 8.79 4.34 -1.29
CA LEU A 140 8.87 2.90 -1.41
C LEU A 140 8.71 2.21 -0.05
N VAL A 141 7.85 1.20 0.00
CA VAL A 141 7.64 0.31 1.16
C VAL A 141 8.26 -1.04 0.86
N SER A 142 9.04 -1.57 1.80
CA SER A 142 9.82 -2.80 1.63
C SER A 142 8.97 -4.02 1.97
N THR A 143 8.10 -4.40 1.06
CA THR A 143 7.09 -5.45 1.24
C THR A 143 6.60 -5.98 -0.10
N ASP A 144 5.97 -7.16 -0.09
CA ASP A 144 5.13 -7.67 -1.17
C ASP A 144 3.65 -7.32 -0.98
N GLU A 145 3.30 -6.83 0.21
CA GLU A 145 1.95 -6.36 0.52
C GLU A 145 1.97 -5.08 1.36
N VAL A 146 1.33 -4.02 0.84
CA VAL A 146 1.19 -2.74 1.54
C VAL A 146 -0.26 -2.50 1.92
N VAL A 147 -0.47 -1.97 3.12
CA VAL A 147 -1.74 -1.47 3.61
C VAL A 147 -1.75 0.03 3.47
N VAL A 148 -2.74 0.51 2.72
CA VAL A 148 -3.04 1.92 2.54
C VAL A 148 -4.15 2.27 3.52
N ALA A 149 -3.85 3.16 4.45
CA ALA A 149 -4.83 3.66 5.40
C ALA A 149 -5.10 5.15 5.15
N ILE A 150 -6.38 5.52 5.05
CA ILE A 150 -6.82 6.87 4.69
C ILE A 150 -7.65 7.42 5.84
N GLU A 151 -7.10 8.39 6.55
CA GLU A 151 -7.78 9.08 7.66
C GLU A 151 -8.48 10.32 7.12
N ARG A 152 -9.71 10.57 7.57
CA ARG A 152 -10.42 11.84 7.36
C ARG A 152 -11.22 12.26 8.59
N ALA A 153 -11.55 13.55 8.67
CA ALA A 153 -12.46 14.06 9.68
C ALA A 153 -13.90 13.60 9.42
N ALA A 154 -14.71 13.52 10.49
CA ALA A 154 -16.13 13.16 10.41
C ALA A 154 -16.88 14.06 9.40
N GLY A 155 -17.57 13.47 8.43
CA GLY A 155 -18.35 14.21 7.45
C GLY A 155 -17.54 15.01 6.42
N ALA A 156 -16.20 14.88 6.42
CA ALA A 156 -15.38 15.44 5.35
C ALA A 156 -15.67 14.74 4.02
N SER A 157 -15.52 15.48 2.92
CA SER A 157 -15.62 14.90 1.58
C SER A 157 -14.59 13.79 1.39
N LEU A 158 -14.97 12.74 0.67
CA LEU A 158 -14.09 11.62 0.34
C LEU A 158 -12.87 12.15 -0.44
N PRO A 159 -11.64 11.76 -0.06
CA PRO A 159 -10.48 12.02 -0.90
C PRO A 159 -10.64 11.43 -2.30
N ILE A 160 -9.92 11.98 -3.27
CA ILE A 160 -9.79 11.38 -4.60
C ILE A 160 -8.40 10.76 -4.67
N LEU A 161 -8.30 9.46 -4.87
CA LEU A 161 -7.03 8.73 -4.96
C LEU A 161 -7.06 7.78 -6.16
N GLU A 162 -7.03 8.35 -7.36
CA GLU A 162 -7.03 7.62 -8.63
C GLU A 162 -5.66 6.95 -8.86
N LEU A 163 -5.53 5.71 -8.38
CA LEU A 163 -4.36 4.87 -8.54
C LEU A 163 -4.27 4.38 -9.98
N THR A 164 -3.14 4.67 -10.62
CA THR A 164 -2.88 4.28 -12.01
C THR A 164 -1.73 3.30 -12.16
N GLY A 165 -0.81 3.25 -11.18
CA GLY A 165 0.34 2.36 -11.25
C GLY A 165 0.76 1.83 -9.90
N ILE A 166 1.11 0.55 -9.89
CA ILE A 166 1.79 -0.11 -8.78
C ILE A 166 3.19 -0.49 -9.27
N HIS A 167 4.22 0.10 -8.69
CA HIS A 167 5.60 -0.19 -9.03
C HIS A 167 6.11 -1.37 -8.20
N VAL A 168 6.21 -2.52 -8.85
CA VAL A 168 6.56 -3.80 -8.26
C VAL A 168 8.06 -4.02 -8.36
N GLY A 169 8.75 -3.92 -7.22
CA GLY A 169 10.20 -4.14 -7.14
C GLY A 169 10.59 -5.58 -7.44
N VAL A 170 11.59 -5.75 -8.31
CA VAL A 170 12.18 -7.07 -8.66
C VAL A 170 13.55 -7.29 -8.00
N ARG A 171 14.02 -6.32 -7.20
CA ARG A 171 15.31 -6.30 -6.51
C ARG A 171 15.20 -5.54 -5.19
N LYS A 172 15.92 -6.02 -4.18
CA LYS A 172 16.05 -5.31 -2.89
C LYS A 172 16.74 -3.96 -3.11
N PHE A 173 16.26 -2.93 -2.41
CA PHE A 173 16.91 -1.62 -2.40
C PHE A 173 18.28 -1.74 -1.74
N GLY A 174 19.31 -1.10 -2.31
CA GLY A 174 20.64 -0.98 -1.68
C GLY A 174 21.60 -2.17 -1.88
N HIS A 175 21.27 -3.17 -2.70
CA HIS A 175 22.21 -4.22 -3.10
C HIS A 175 22.35 -4.27 -4.63
N LEU A 176 23.51 -3.86 -5.12
CA LEU A 176 23.96 -4.04 -6.52
C LEU A 176 24.61 -5.41 -6.68
#